data_AF-A0AAN8JZV4-F1
#
_entry.id   AF-A0AAN8JZV4-F1
#
_cell.length_a   1.000
_cell.length_b   1.000
_cell.length_c   1.000
_cell.angle_alpha   90.00
_cell.angle_beta   90.00
_cell.angle_gamma   90.00
#
_symmetry.space_group_name_H-M   'P 1'
#
loop_
_entity.id
_entity.type
_entity.pdbx_description
1 polymer ?
#
loop_
_entity_poly.entity_id
_entity_poly.type
_entity_poly.pdbx_seq_one_letter_code
_entity_poly.pdbx_strand_id
1 'polypeptide(L)'
;MLAKHLNFTFTFVQPSDGKYGGKSSDGKWQGLVGLLDREEVDMVIADFSITKERSKVVDFILPPFTRNTWSALSNRGIQRESNWSKIFRPFNAYVYIAILATVTVVAILFLLVQTNSTEANCSHCLRPWNCVFSILSNALVLISFLTSRGD
;
A
#
# COMPACT_ATOMS: atom_id res chain seq x y z
N MET A 1 -12.64 -39.70 2.62
CA MET A 1 -11.45 -40.57 2.41
C MET A 1 -11.02 -41.27 3.70
N LEU A 2 -10.90 -40.57 4.83
CA LEU A 2 -10.51 -41.15 6.12
C LEU A 2 -11.44 -42.28 6.58
N ALA A 3 -12.76 -42.06 6.56
CA ALA A 3 -13.78 -43.07 6.90
C ALA A 3 -13.63 -44.39 6.13
N LYS A 4 -13.26 -44.33 4.84
CA LYS A 4 -13.03 -45.51 3.99
C LYS A 4 -11.74 -46.24 4.37
N HIS A 5 -10.70 -45.51 4.78
CA HIS A 5 -9.39 -46.09 5.09
C HIS A 5 -9.36 -46.74 6.48
N LEU A 6 -10.06 -46.14 7.44
CA LEU A 6 -10.18 -46.63 8.83
C LEU A 6 -11.46 -47.43 9.09
N ASN A 7 -12.28 -47.63 8.06
CA ASN A 7 -13.52 -48.41 8.08
C ASN A 7 -14.50 -48.03 9.21
N PHE A 8 -14.77 -46.73 9.37
CA PHE A 8 -15.78 -46.22 10.32
C PHE A 8 -16.91 -45.49 9.60
N THR A 9 -18.08 -45.45 10.25
CA THR A 9 -19.22 -44.63 9.86
C THR A 9 -19.24 -43.34 10.67
N PHE A 10 -19.81 -42.28 10.11
CA PHE A 10 -19.88 -40.98 10.77
C PHE A 10 -21.25 -40.34 10.55
N THR A 11 -21.62 -39.48 11.48
CA THR A 11 -22.77 -38.59 11.38
C THR A 11 -22.28 -37.16 11.58
N PHE A 12 -22.87 -36.22 10.86
CA PHE A 12 -22.52 -34.81 11.03
C PHE A 12 -23.37 -34.21 12.14
N VAL A 13 -22.69 -33.62 13.12
CA VAL A 13 -23.30 -32.85 14.20
C VAL A 13 -22.76 -31.43 14.13
N GLN A 14 -23.68 -30.47 14.09
CA GLN A 14 -23.33 -29.05 14.14
C GLN A 14 -23.62 -28.53 15.56
N PRO A 15 -22.70 -27.78 16.18
CA PRO A 15 -22.96 -27.16 17.48
C PRO A 15 -24.11 -26.16 17.38
N SER A 16 -24.95 -26.14 18.41
CA SER A 16 -26.14 -25.26 18.48
C SER A 16 -25.80 -23.77 18.46
N ASP A 17 -24.59 -23.40 18.90
CA ASP A 17 -24.12 -22.02 18.96
C ASP A 17 -23.34 -21.59 17.70
N GLY A 18 -23.02 -22.51 16.79
CA GLY A 18 -22.22 -22.25 15.59
C GLY A 18 -20.79 -21.76 15.89
N LYS A 19 -20.28 -21.92 17.11
CA LYS A 19 -18.96 -21.42 17.51
C LYS A 19 -17.88 -22.49 17.42
N TYR A 20 -16.65 -22.04 17.23
CA TYR A 20 -15.47 -22.89 17.21
C TYR A 20 -15.15 -23.42 18.62
N GLY A 21 -15.02 -22.55 19.62
CA GLY A 21 -14.78 -22.98 20.98
C GLY A 21 -14.14 -21.90 21.83
N GLY A 22 -14.98 -21.15 22.53
CA GLY A 22 -14.59 -20.13 23.48
C GLY A 22 -14.91 -20.58 24.89
N LYS A 23 -14.07 -20.18 25.84
CA LYS A 23 -14.34 -20.38 27.26
C LYS A 23 -15.35 -19.33 27.73
N SER A 24 -16.48 -19.76 28.28
CA SER A 24 -17.49 -18.87 28.87
C SER A 24 -16.95 -18.24 30.16
N SER A 25 -17.63 -17.20 30.65
CA SER A 25 -17.38 -16.59 31.97
C SER A 25 -17.42 -17.63 33.09
N ASP A 26 -18.26 -18.65 32.93
CA ASP A 26 -18.47 -19.71 33.92
C ASP A 26 -17.40 -20.81 33.84
N GLY A 27 -16.37 -20.61 33.02
CA GLY A 27 -15.25 -21.54 32.85
C GLY A 27 -15.53 -22.74 31.94
N LYS A 28 -16.77 -22.94 31.50
CA LYS A 28 -17.17 -24.02 30.57
C LYS A 28 -16.79 -23.71 29.12
N TRP A 29 -16.45 -24.73 28.35
CA TRP A 29 -16.22 -24.61 26.91
C TRP A 29 -17.53 -24.64 26.12
N GLN A 30 -17.66 -23.70 25.18
CA GLN A 30 -18.75 -23.64 24.20
C GLN A 30 -18.25 -24.12 22.82
N GLY A 31 -19.11 -24.12 21.80
CA GLY A 31 -18.75 -24.50 20.44
C GLY A 31 -18.34 -25.96 20.27
N LEU A 32 -17.59 -26.24 19.20
CA LEU A 32 -17.08 -27.58 18.90
C LEU A 32 -16.14 -28.10 20.00
N VAL A 33 -15.33 -27.24 20.63
CA VAL A 33 -14.51 -27.65 21.80
C VAL A 33 -15.41 -28.07 22.96
N GLY A 34 -16.52 -27.38 23.19
CA GLY A 34 -17.50 -27.75 24.21
C GLY A 34 -18.19 -29.08 23.94
N LEU A 35 -18.45 -29.43 22.67
CA LEU A 35 -19.01 -30.75 22.32
C LEU A 35 -18.03 -31.88 22.68
N LEU A 36 -16.74 -31.68 22.41
CA LEU A 36 -15.69 -32.65 22.79
C LEU A 36 -15.51 -32.75 24.31
N ASP A 37 -15.47 -31.60 25.01
CA ASP A 37 -15.32 -31.53 26.48
C ASP A 37 -16.49 -32.19 27.23
N ARG A 38 -17.68 -32.21 26.63
CA ARG A 38 -18.88 -32.88 27.17
C ARG A 38 -19.10 -34.30 26.61
N GLU A 39 -18.16 -34.81 25.81
CA GLU A 39 -18.25 -36.13 25.17
C GLU A 39 -19.52 -36.33 24.32
N GLU A 40 -20.04 -35.24 23.74
CA GLU A 40 -21.21 -35.29 22.84
C GLU A 40 -20.81 -35.69 21.41
N VAL A 41 -19.52 -35.57 21.07
CA VAL A 41 -18.94 -35.97 19.79
C VAL A 41 -17.56 -36.59 20.01
N ASP A 42 -17.18 -37.57 19.18
CA ASP A 42 -15.89 -38.27 19.30
C ASP A 42 -14.74 -37.55 18.57
N MET A 43 -15.06 -36.79 17.52
CA MET A 43 -14.08 -36.11 16.68
C MET A 43 -14.65 -34.83 16.08
N VAL A 44 -13.80 -33.80 16.00
CA VAL A 44 -14.10 -32.56 15.31
C VAL A 44 -13.13 -32.38 14.15
N ILE A 45 -13.68 -32.08 12.97
CA ILE A 45 -12.89 -31.73 11.77
C ILE A 45 -13.32 -30.33 11.33
N ALA A 46 -12.49 -29.34 11.63
CA ALA A 46 -12.66 -27.97 11.13
C ALA A 46 -11.33 -27.23 11.12
N ASP A 47 -11.31 -26.04 10.51
CA ASP A 47 -10.16 -25.13 10.57
C ASP A 47 -10.06 -24.50 11.97
N PHE A 48 -9.21 -25.10 12.82
CA PHE A 48 -9.03 -24.72 14.21
C PHE A 48 -7.60 -24.30 14.51
N SER A 49 -7.46 -23.15 15.16
CA SER A 49 -6.19 -22.76 15.77
C SER A 49 -5.92 -23.62 17.01
N ILE A 50 -4.79 -24.33 16.99
CA ILE A 50 -4.25 -25.06 18.14
C ILE A 50 -3.73 -24.04 19.15
N THR A 51 -4.32 -24.00 20.33
CA THR A 51 -3.89 -23.11 21.43
C THR A 51 -3.59 -23.93 22.69
N LYS A 52 -2.71 -23.41 23.54
CA LYS A 52 -2.33 -24.08 24.80
C LYS A 52 -3.52 -24.32 25.73
N GLU A 53 -4.51 -23.42 25.74
CA GLU A 53 -5.69 -23.58 26.59
C GLU A 53 -6.60 -24.70 26.11
N ARG A 54 -6.81 -24.80 24.79
CA ARG A 54 -7.63 -25.87 24.21
C ARG A 54 -6.95 -27.23 24.34
N SER A 55 -5.63 -27.28 24.20
CA SER A 55 -4.85 -28.52 24.37
C SER A 55 -4.90 -29.12 25.78
N LYS A 56 -5.47 -28.43 26.77
CA LYS A 56 -5.68 -28.96 28.13
C LYS A 56 -6.95 -29.79 28.27
N VAL A 57 -7.90 -29.63 27.34
CA VAL A 57 -9.21 -30.29 27.38
C VAL A 57 -9.45 -31.22 26.19
N VAL A 58 -8.75 -30.99 25.08
CA VAL A 58 -8.85 -31.82 23.88
C VAL A 58 -7.46 -32.11 23.33
N ASP A 59 -7.32 -33.29 22.73
CA ASP A 59 -6.10 -33.71 22.04
C ASP A 59 -6.16 -33.35 20.55
N PHE A 60 -5.08 -32.77 20.05
CA PHE A 60 -4.94 -32.43 18.63
C PHE A 60 -4.06 -33.43 17.90
N ILE A 61 -4.50 -33.86 16.73
CA ILE A 61 -3.61 -34.51 15.76
C ILE A 61 -2.60 -33.50 15.21
N LEU A 62 -1.39 -33.96 14.89
CA LEU A 62 -0.31 -33.12 14.36
C LEU A 62 -0.86 -32.24 13.21
N PRO A 63 -0.70 -30.90 13.26
CA PRO A 63 -1.37 -30.03 12.31
C PRO A 63 -0.88 -30.33 10.88
N PRO A 64 -1.77 -30.73 9.95
CA PRO A 64 -1.39 -30.90 8.55
C PRO A 64 -1.08 -29.54 7.87
N PHE A 65 -1.55 -28.43 8.47
CA PHE A 65 -1.38 -27.08 7.96
C PHE A 65 -0.77 -26.16 9.02
N THR A 66 0.55 -26.18 9.15
CA THR A 66 1.30 -25.21 9.98
C THR A 66 1.51 -23.90 9.22
N ARG A 67 0.44 -23.15 8.95
CA ARG A 67 0.57 -21.76 8.45
C ARG A 67 0.34 -20.79 9.59
N ASN A 68 1.38 -20.58 10.39
CA ASN A 68 1.35 -19.63 11.51
C ASN A 68 1.70 -18.21 11.04
N THR A 69 1.25 -17.81 9.85
CA THR A 69 1.59 -16.51 9.28
C THR A 69 0.41 -15.57 9.46
N TRP A 70 0.54 -14.62 10.40
CA TRP A 70 -0.39 -13.50 10.48
C TRP A 70 -0.27 -12.70 9.18
N SER A 71 -1.37 -12.57 8.44
CA SER A 71 -1.40 -11.77 7.21
C SER A 71 -2.40 -10.65 7.38
N ALA A 72 -1.99 -9.44 7.03
CA ALA A 72 -2.89 -8.30 6.97
C ALA A 72 -3.43 -8.19 5.55
N LEU A 73 -4.72 -8.42 5.39
CA LEU A 73 -5.43 -8.14 4.16
C LEU A 73 -5.88 -6.68 4.22
N SER A 74 -5.33 -5.85 3.34
CA SER A 74 -5.78 -4.48 3.15
C SER A 74 -6.35 -4.34 1.75
N ASN A 75 -7.53 -3.74 1.64
CA ASN A 75 -8.10 -3.39 0.36
C ASN A 75 -7.19 -2.33 -0.27
N ARG A 76 -6.46 -2.70 -1.32
CA ARG A 76 -5.76 -1.73 -2.16
C ARG A 76 -6.85 -1.00 -2.96
N GLY A 77 -7.37 0.09 -2.39
CA GLY A 77 -8.35 0.93 -3.05
C GLY A 77 -7.92 1.24 -4.49
N ILE A 78 -8.89 1.40 -5.38
CA ILE A 78 -8.70 1.61 -6.82
C ILE A 78 -7.71 2.78 -7.04
N GLN A 79 -6.43 2.47 -7.29
CA GLN A 79 -5.41 3.45 -7.63
C GLN A 79 -5.51 3.78 -9.12
N ARG A 80 -6.67 4.25 -9.58
CA ARG A 80 -6.88 4.59 -10.98
C ARG A 80 -7.13 6.08 -11.15
N GLU A 81 -6.06 6.84 -10.92
CA GLU A 81 -5.95 8.21 -11.43
C GLU A 81 -4.50 8.38 -11.89
N SER A 82 -4.28 8.35 -13.21
CA SER A 82 -3.00 8.70 -13.83
C SER A 82 -2.82 10.22 -13.82
N ASN A 83 -2.74 10.77 -12.61
CA ASN A 83 -2.52 12.18 -12.42
C ASN A 83 -1.04 12.46 -12.68
N TRP A 84 -0.73 13.12 -13.80
CA TRP A 84 0.62 13.61 -14.14
C TRP A 84 1.23 14.49 -13.04
N SER A 85 0.38 15.08 -12.17
CA SER A 85 0.80 15.79 -10.97
C SER A 85 1.52 14.93 -9.93
N LYS A 86 1.48 13.59 -10.03
CA LYS A 86 2.28 12.68 -9.18
C LYS A 86 3.79 12.85 -9.43
N ILE A 87 4.19 13.28 -10.63
CA ILE A 87 5.60 13.53 -10.98
C ILE A 87 6.19 14.67 -10.14
N PHE A 88 5.37 15.64 -9.72
CA PHE A 88 5.79 16.80 -8.93
C PHE A 88 5.66 16.61 -7.41
N ARG A 89 5.28 15.41 -6.94
CA ARG A 89 5.23 15.09 -5.50
C ARG A 89 6.58 14.97 -4.77
N PRO A 90 7.72 14.60 -5.39
CA PRO A 90 8.91 14.28 -4.61
C PRO A 90 9.62 15.52 -4.04
N PHE A 91 9.38 16.71 -4.59
CA PHE A 91 10.05 17.95 -4.16
C PHE A 91 9.04 19.05 -3.83
N ASN A 92 9.44 19.95 -2.94
CA ASN A 92 8.65 21.12 -2.57
C ASN A 92 8.60 22.12 -3.73
N ALA A 93 7.49 22.87 -3.87
CA ALA A 93 7.29 23.90 -4.88
C ALA A 93 8.47 24.90 -4.97
N TYR A 94 9.08 25.24 -3.83
CA TYR A 94 10.25 26.13 -3.77
C TYR A 94 11.45 25.63 -4.59
N VAL A 95 11.67 24.32 -4.66
CA VAL A 95 12.79 23.73 -5.42
C VAL A 95 12.60 23.98 -6.92
N TYR A 96 11.37 23.83 -7.42
CA TYR A 96 11.05 24.08 -8.83
C TYR A 96 11.19 25.56 -9.19
N ILE A 97 10.77 26.47 -8.29
CA ILE A 97 10.96 27.92 -8.47
C ILE A 97 12.46 28.26 -8.49
N ALA A 98 13.26 27.67 -7.60
CA ALA A 98 14.71 27.87 -7.58
C ALA A 98 15.40 27.39 -8.86
N ILE A 99 15.00 26.22 -9.40
CA ILE A 99 15.52 25.72 -10.69
C ILE A 99 15.20 26.71 -11.82
N LEU A 100 13.95 27.18 -11.92
CA LEU A 100 13.55 28.17 -12.94
C LEU A 100 14.33 29.48 -12.80
N ALA A 101 14.54 29.96 -11.57
CA ALA A 101 15.31 31.17 -11.31
C ALA A 101 16.77 31.02 -11.75
N THR A 102 17.44 29.92 -11.40
CA THR A 102 18.85 29.69 -11.79
C THR A 102 19.01 29.60 -13.31
N VAL A 103 18.12 28.89 -14.01
CA VAL A 103 18.14 28.82 -15.48
C VAL A 103 17.96 30.21 -16.11
N THR A 104 17.06 31.03 -15.55
CA THR A 104 16.81 32.39 -16.04
C THR A 104 18.02 33.31 -15.83
N VAL A 105 18.65 33.24 -14.66
CA VAL A 105 19.85 34.03 -14.35
C VAL A 105 21.02 33.64 -15.27
N VAL A 106 21.26 32.34 -15.48
CA VAL A 106 22.31 31.87 -16.39
C VAL A 106 22.03 32.31 -17.83
N ALA A 107 20.79 32.25 -18.28
CA ALA A 107 20.39 32.74 -19.60
C ALA A 107 20.68 34.25 -19.75
N ILE A 108 20.31 35.06 -18.75
CA ILE A 108 20.58 36.51 -18.75
C ILE A 108 22.08 36.80 -18.78
N LEU A 109 22.87 36.12 -17.93
CA LEU A 109 24.33 36.29 -17.90
C LEU A 109 24.97 35.95 -19.26
N PHE A 110 24.51 34.87 -19.90
CA PHE A 110 24.99 34.50 -21.23
C PHE A 110 24.66 35.57 -22.28
N LEU A 111 23.49 36.20 -22.19
CA LEU A 111 23.15 37.33 -23.07
C LEU A 111 24.03 38.55 -22.84
N LEU A 112 24.30 38.90 -21.59
CA LEU A 112 25.16 40.05 -21.24
C LEU A 112 26.60 39.85 -21.71
N VAL A 113 27.12 38.63 -21.61
CA VAL A 113 28.45 38.28 -22.14
C VAL A 113 28.48 38.39 -23.66
N GLN A 114 27.42 37.95 -24.36
CA GLN A 114 27.33 38.09 -25.81
C GLN A 114 27.29 39.56 -26.23
N THR A 115 26.52 40.42 -25.58
CA THR A 115 26.44 41.85 -25.93
C THR A 115 27.74 42.60 -25.71
N ASN A 116 28.55 42.18 -24.74
CA ASN A 116 29.87 42.77 -24.49
C ASN A 116 30.97 42.24 -25.43
N SER A 117 30.74 41.12 -26.11
CA SER A 117 31.73 40.44 -26.97
C SER A 117 31.50 40.70 -28.47
N THR A 118 30.48 41.47 -28.85
CA THR A 118 30.20 41.79 -30.27
C THR A 118 31.05 42.96 -30.78
N GLU A 119 32.33 42.68 -31.03
CA GLU A 119 33.01 43.14 -32.25
C GLU A 119 33.25 42.00 -33.27
N ALA A 120 32.94 40.74 -32.93
CA ALA A 120 33.06 39.64 -33.89
C ALA A 120 31.72 39.36 -34.60
N ASN A 121 31.61 39.92 -35.80
CA ASN A 121 30.70 39.56 -36.89
C ASN A 121 30.40 38.04 -36.94
N CYS A 122 29.21 37.62 -36.52
CA CYS A 122 28.68 36.29 -36.85
C CYS A 122 27.16 36.32 -37.05
N SER A 123 26.76 36.15 -38.30
CA SER A 123 25.41 36.30 -38.86
C SER A 123 24.41 35.19 -38.51
N HIS A 124 24.71 34.35 -37.51
CA HIS A 124 23.85 33.24 -37.08
C HIS A 124 23.41 33.33 -35.60
N CYS A 125 23.25 34.56 -35.09
CA CYS A 125 22.74 34.85 -33.73
C CYS A 125 21.40 35.60 -33.79
N LEU A 126 20.40 35.03 -34.47
CA LEU A 126 18.98 35.40 -34.39
C LEU A 126 18.30 34.36 -33.48
N ARG A 127 17.69 34.62 -32.32
CA ARG A 127 17.25 35.84 -31.64
C ARG A 127 17.30 35.57 -30.11
N PRO A 128 18.32 36.07 -29.38
CA PRO A 128 18.45 35.80 -27.94
C PRO A 128 17.24 36.24 -27.11
N TRP A 129 16.59 37.33 -27.51
CA TRP A 129 15.41 37.88 -26.86
C TRP A 129 14.17 36.99 -26.96
N ASN A 130 14.02 36.20 -28.04
CA ASN A 130 12.86 35.32 -28.20
C ASN A 130 12.94 34.10 -27.26
N CYS A 131 14.15 33.58 -27.00
CA CYS A 131 14.35 32.49 -26.05
C CYS A 131 14.10 32.97 -24.60
N VAL A 132 14.59 34.15 -24.23
CA VAL A 132 14.33 34.71 -22.90
C VAL A 132 12.85 35.03 -22.69
N PHE A 133 12.18 35.61 -23.68
CA PHE A 133 10.74 35.87 -23.60
C PHE A 133 9.93 34.57 -23.46
N SER A 134 10.33 33.50 -24.18
CA SER A 134 9.71 32.17 -24.06
C SER A 134 9.95 31.53 -22.69
N ILE A 135 11.17 31.62 -22.14
CA ILE A 135 11.51 31.08 -20.82
C ILE A 135 10.74 31.83 -19.72
N LEU A 136 10.67 33.16 -19.79
CA LEU A 136 9.92 33.97 -18.82
C LEU A 136 8.41 33.71 -18.88
N SER A 137 7.85 33.56 -20.08
CA SER A 137 6.44 33.21 -20.27
C SER A 137 6.11 31.85 -19.67
N ASN A 138 6.93 30.83 -19.94
CA ASN A 138 6.74 29.48 -19.38
C ASN A 138 6.97 29.44 -17.86
N ALA A 139 7.91 30.24 -17.34
CA ALA A 139 8.14 30.38 -15.91
C ALA A 139 6.94 31.02 -15.19
N LEU A 140 6.32 32.05 -15.78
CA LEU A 140 5.09 32.67 -15.25
C LEU A 140 3.90 31.70 -15.22
N VAL A 141 3.74 30.87 -16.26
CA VAL A 141 2.70 29.83 -16.31
C VAL A 141 2.92 28.75 -15.24
N LEU A 142 4.18 28.34 -15.00
CA LEU A 142 4.51 27.37 -13.96
C LEU A 142 4.36 27.95 -12.55
N ILE A 143 4.75 29.20 -12.33
CA ILE A 143 4.60 29.88 -11.03
C ILE A 143 3.12 30.10 -10.69
N SER A 144 2.30 30.51 -11.65
CA SER A 144 0.84 30.64 -11.44
C SER A 144 0.17 29.29 -11.15
N PHE A 145 0.60 28.22 -11.83
CA PHE A 145 0.11 26.85 -11.57
C PHE A 145 0.54 26.31 -10.20
N LEU A 146 1.75 26.62 -9.74
CA LEU A 146 2.25 26.22 -8.41
C LEU A 146 1.63 27.05 -7.28
N THR A 147 1.37 28.34 -7.51
CA THR A 147 0.72 29.24 -6.52
C THR A 147 -0.77 28.92 -6.38
N SER A 148 -1.45 28.54 -7.47
CA SER A 148 -2.87 28.14 -7.43
C SER A 148 -3.11 26.80 -6.72
N ARG A 149 -2.05 26.04 -6.42
CA ARG A 149 -2.13 24.74 -5.73
C ARG A 149 -1.71 24.81 -4.26
N GLY A 150 -1.46 26.03 -3.75
CA GLY A 150 -1.05 26.32 -2.38
C GLY A 150 -2.19 26.42 -1.36
N ASP A 151 -3.45 26.33 -1.80
CA ASP A 151 -4.66 26.24 -0.97
C ASP A 151 -5.29 24.83 -1.05
#